data_AF-A0A7L4RFZ6-F1
#
_entry.id   AF-A0A7L4RFZ6-F1
#
_cell.length_a   1.000
_cell.length_b   1.000
_cell.length_c   1.000
_cell.angle_alpha   90.00
_cell.angle_beta   90.00
_cell.angle_gamma   90.00
#
_symmetry.space_group_name_H-M   'P 1'
#
loop_
_entity.id
_entity.type
_entity.pdbx_description
1 polymer ?
#
loop_
_entity_poly.entity_id
_entity_poly.type
_entity_poly.pdbx_seq_one_letter_code
_entity_poly.pdbx_strand_id
1 'polypeptide(L)' 'MVNMTISIPDKLHHLIKKHRDVRWSEIARQALWKRARDLEVLDRITSKSTLTIEDAAELDEIIKKGIARKHKLT' A
#
# COMPACT_ATOMS: atom_id res chain seq x y z
N MET A 1 25.97 -3.32 -7.77
CA MET A 1 24.67 -3.89 -7.35
C MET A 1 24.75 -4.27 -5.90
N VAL A 2 23.68 -4.08 -5.13
CA VAL A 2 23.58 -4.52 -3.73
C VAL A 2 22.83 -5.86 -3.70
N ASN A 3 23.30 -6.81 -2.90
CA ASN A 3 22.68 -8.12 -2.75
C ASN A 3 21.79 -8.14 -1.52
N MET A 4 20.59 -8.72 -1.64
CA MET A 4 19.64 -8.91 -0.56
C MET A 4 19.18 -10.37 -0.54
N THR A 5 19.28 -11.02 0.62
CA THR A 5 18.78 -12.38 0.84
C THR A 5 17.46 -12.30 1.58
N ILE A 6 16.42 -12.96 1.06
CA ILE A 6 15.08 -12.95 1.62
C ILE A 6 14.68 -14.38 1.95
N SER A 7 14.19 -14.59 3.17
CA SER A 7 13.57 -15.87 3.55
C SER A 7 12.15 -15.93 3.00
N ILE A 8 11.80 -17.01 2.31
CA ILE A 8 10.47 -17.23 1.74
C ILE A 8 9.84 -18.50 2.29
N PRO A 9 8.50 -18.59 2.36
CA PRO A 9 7.83 -19.82 2.79
C PRO A 9 8.17 -21.01 1.87
N ASP A 10 8.28 -22.21 2.43
CA ASP A 10 8.63 -23.44 1.69
C ASP A 10 7.71 -23.70 0.49
N LYS A 11 6.41 -23.44 0.66
CA LYS A 11 5.42 -23.57 -0.42
C LYS A 11 5.75 -22.68 -1.61
N LEU A 12 6.14 -21.43 -1.36
CA LEU A 12 6.51 -20.48 -2.41
C LEU A 12 7.81 -20.92 -3.09
N HIS A 13 8.80 -21.36 -2.31
CA HIS A 13 10.05 -21.89 -2.85
C HIS A 13 9.82 -23.10 -3.77
N HIS A 14 8.92 -24.01 -3.42
CA HIS A 14 8.58 -25.15 -4.27
C HIS A 14 7.96 -24.72 -5.61
N LEU A 15 7.05 -23.75 -5.59
CA LEU A 15 6.44 -23.18 -6.80
C LEU A 15 7.48 -22.51 -7.69
N ILE A 16 8.36 -21.68 -7.12
CA ILE A 16 9.46 -21.02 -7.84
C ILE A 16 10.36 -22.06 -8.52
N LYS A 17 10.72 -23.13 -7.78
CA LYS A 17 11.55 -24.21 -8.32
C LYS A 17 10.91 -24.98 -9.47
N LYS A 18 9.58 -25.06 -9.52
CA LYS A 18 8.82 -25.72 -10.59
C LYS A 18 8.81 -24.88 -11.88
N HIS A 19 8.79 -23.56 -11.75
CA HIS A 19 8.71 -22.62 -12.87
C HIS A 19 10.05 -21.89 -13.07
N ARG A 20 11.08 -22.61 -13.54
CA ARG A 20 12.45 -22.07 -13.71
C ARG A 20 12.63 -21.16 -14.93
N ASP A 21 11.70 -21.25 -15.87
CA ASP A 21 11.56 -20.39 -17.04
C ASP A 21 11.20 -18.94 -16.67
N VAL A 22 10.64 -18.74 -15.48
CA VAL A 22 10.27 -17.40 -14.98
C VAL A 22 11.47 -16.72 -14.32
N ARG A 23 11.72 -15.46 -14.70
CA ARG A 23 12.77 -14.61 -14.11
C ARG A 23 12.32 -14.02 -12.76
N TRP A 24 12.22 -14.87 -11.74
CA TRP A 24 11.72 -14.50 -10.41
C TRP A 24 12.47 -13.35 -9.75
N SER A 25 13.79 -13.23 -9.97
CA SER A 25 14.58 -12.12 -9.43
C SER A 25 14.18 -10.76 -10.02
N GLU A 26 13.74 -10.72 -11.28
CA GLU A 26 13.23 -9.51 -11.93
C GLU A 26 11.87 -9.14 -11.36
N ILE A 27 10.97 -10.13 -11.24
CA ILE A 27 9.63 -9.92 -10.67
C ILE A 27 9.74 -9.40 -9.24
N ALA A 28 10.61 -9.99 -8.42
CA ALA A 28 10.85 -9.54 -7.05
C ALA A 28 11.36 -8.10 -7.01
N ARG A 29 12.34 -7.75 -7.86
CA ARG A 29 12.86 -6.38 -7.93
C ARG A 29 11.79 -5.37 -8.33
N GLN A 30 10.96 -5.68 -9.33
CA GLN A 30 9.88 -4.81 -9.77
C GLN A 30 8.80 -4.63 -8.69
N ALA A 31 8.41 -5.71 -8.01
CA ALA A 31 7.43 -5.65 -6.93
C ALA A 31 7.93 -4.79 -5.76
N LEU A 32 9.19 -4.96 -5.35
CA LEU A 32 9.82 -4.16 -4.31
C LEU A 32 9.93 -2.69 -4.72
N TRP A 33 10.36 -2.41 -5.95
CA TRP A 33 10.47 -1.05 -6.46
C TRP A 33 9.13 -0.32 -6.49
N LYS A 34 8.09 -1.00 -6.97
CA LYS A 34 6.73 -0.45 -6.98
C LYS A 34 6.28 -0.09 -5.57
N ARG A 35 6.41 -1.03 -4.61
CA ARG A 35 5.98 -0.78 -3.23
C ARG A 35 6.78 0.33 -2.56
N ALA A 36 8.10 0.39 -2.78
CA ALA A 36 8.94 1.45 -2.25
C ALA A 36 8.54 2.81 -2.80
N ARG A 37 8.24 2.91 -4.10
CA ARG A 37 7.79 4.17 -4.72
C ARG A 37 6.44 4.61 -4.19
N ASP A 38 5.50 3.69 -4.00
CA ASP A 38 4.20 3.99 -3.40
C ASP A 38 4.35 4.56 -1.99
N LEU A 39 5.26 4.00 -1.18
CA LEU A 39 5.57 4.51 0.15
C LEU A 39 6.26 5.88 0.09
N GLU A 40 7.21 6.08 -0.81
CA GLU A 40 7.88 7.38 -0.96
C GLU A 40 6.88 8.49 -1.36
N VAL A 41 5.92 8.18 -2.24
CA VAL A 41 4.85 9.12 -2.62
C VAL A 41 3.93 9.38 -1.42
N LEU A 42 3.55 8.34 -0.69
CA LEU A 42 2.74 8.48 0.52
C LEU A 42 3.44 9.40 1.53
N ASP A 43 4.70 9.13 1.85
CA ASP A 43 5.50 9.91 2.78
C ASP A 43 5.63 11.37 2.32
N ARG A 44 5.81 11.63 1.02
CA ARG A 44 5.83 12.99 0.48
C ARG A 44 4.49 13.71 0.67
N ILE A 45 3.38 13.02 0.41
CA ILE A 45 2.03 13.59 0.56
C ILE A 45 1.74 13.87 2.04
N THR A 46 2.08 12.94 2.93
CA THR A 46 1.81 13.05 4.36
C THR A 46 2.85 13.88 5.12
N SER A 47 4.02 14.17 4.54
CA SER A 47 5.12 14.89 5.21
C SER A 47 4.76 16.27 5.78
N LYS A 48 3.73 16.92 5.22
CA LYS A 48 3.20 18.21 5.68
C LYS A 48 1.80 18.09 6.29
N SER A 49 1.27 16.88 6.38
CA SER A 49 -0.05 16.64 6.94
C SER A 49 0.03 16.74 8.45
N THR A 50 -0.73 17.67 9.02
CA THR A 50 -1.00 17.74 10.47
C THR A 50 -2.29 17.02 10.84
N LEU A 51 -2.92 16.32 9.88
CA LEU A 51 -4.20 15.65 10.07
C LEU A 51 -4.07 14.55 11.12
N THR A 52 -4.82 14.69 12.21
CA THR A 52 -4.91 13.71 13.28
C THR A 52 -6.04 12.71 13.02
N ILE A 53 -6.12 11.67 13.86
CA ILE A 53 -7.20 10.67 13.79
C ILE A 53 -8.53 11.34 14.17
N GLU A 54 -8.48 12.25 15.13
CA GLU A 54 -9.61 13.04 15.60
C GLU A 54 -10.15 13.95 14.48
N ASP A 55 -9.27 14.65 13.74
CA ASP A 55 -9.66 15.46 12.59
C ASP A 55 -10.37 14.63 11.51
N ALA A 56 -9.89 13.40 11.26
CA ALA A 56 -10.50 12.50 10.30
C ALA A 56 -11.91 12.05 10.75
N ALA A 57 -12.11 11.81 12.05
CA ALA A 57 -13.40 11.44 12.61
C ALA A 57 -14.41 12.61 12.55
N GLU A 58 -13.96 13.84 12.83
CA GLU A 58 -14.80 15.03 12.69
C GLU A 58 -15.23 15.25 11.23
N LEU A 59 -14.32 15.08 10.28
CA LEU A 59 -14.62 15.16 8.85
C LEU A 59 -15.63 14.09 8.41
N ASP A 60 -15.52 12.86 8.90
CA ASP A 60 -16.47 11.78 8.61
C ASP A 60 -17.89 12.16 9.05
N GLU A 61 -18.06 12.69 10.26
CA GLU A 61 -19.35 13.15 10.76
C GLU A 61 -19.92 14.32 9.94
N ILE A 62 -19.08 15.27 9.52
CA ILE A 62 -19.50 16.38 8.66
C ILE A 62 -19.99 15.86 7.29
N ILE A 63 -19.24 14.94 6.68
CA ILE A 63 -19.59 14.34 5.38
C ILE A 63 -20.90 13.55 5.49
N LYS A 64 -21.06 12.71 6.51
CA LYS A 64 -22.30 11.96 6.75
C LYS A 64 -23.51 12.88 6.89
N LYS A 65 -23.41 13.94 7.69
CA LYS A 65 -24.48 14.94 7.87
C LYS A 65 -24.80 15.65 6.56
N GLY A 66 -23.78 16.01 5.77
CA GLY A 66 -23.96 16.63 4.45
C GLY A 66 -24.68 15.72 3.46
N ILE A 67 -24.30 14.44 3.39
CA ILE A 67 -24.94 13.43 2.55
C ILE A 67 -26.40 13.21 3.00
N ALA A 68 -26.64 13.06 4.30
CA ALA A 68 -27.99 12.86 4.85
C ALA A 68 -28.93 14.01 4.49
N ARG A 69 -28.48 15.27 4.63
CA ARG A 69 -29.26 16.46 4.22
C ARG A 69 -29.54 16.48 2.71
N LYS A 70 -28.54 16.18 1.88
CA LYS A 70 -28.69 16.17 0.41
C LYS A 70 -29.71 15.12 -0.05
N HIS A 71 -29.73 13.96 0.60
CA HIS A 71 -30.62 12.85 0.28
C HIS A 71 -31.93 12.84 1.07
N LYS A 72 -32.20 13.88 1.89
CA LYS A 72 -33.40 14.00 2.72
C LYS A 72 -33.64 12.79 3.62
N LEU A 73 -32.55 12.19 4.10
CA LEU A 73 -32.58 11.05 5.03
C LEU A 73 -32.74 11.51 6.49
N THR A 74 -32.77 12.83 6.72
CA THR A 74 -33.10 13.52 7.97
C THR A 74 -33.63 14.91 7.59
#